data_AF-A0A662PAG7-F1
#
_entry.id   AF-A0A662PAG7-F1
#
_cell.length_a   1.000
_cell.length_b   1.000
_cell.length_c   1.000
_cell.angle_alpha   90.00
_cell.angle_beta   90.00
_cell.angle_gamma   90.00
#
_symmetry.space_group_name_H-M   'P 1'
#
loop_
_entity.id
_entity.type
_entity.pdbx_description
1 polymer ?
#
loop_
_entity_poly.entity_id
_entity_poly.type
_entity_poly.pdbx_seq_one_letter_code
_entity_poly.pdbx_strand_id
1 'polypeptide(L)'
;MKLIENLLYIDLDRVLMKKIALLLIFGILVSGCISVEKEKPQETPTETETPIKTEPPQEITVEQKFASYSLYPVDVTPNAKAYDFVPENMGNFYLTETQKKILEEKGFVVIPAYSKQFYEVYKGCRENNIPIFVTTDSMLHTYHIMYDYTLRILEVKKFLEDLETLTQSMLDASIEQYNSSEGKIKEAARKNVAYFSVAMKLLNENYKVSDLVKKEADEELSLIKKHKGFSFSPIFGYREDYSQYVPRGHYTRSEDLERYFKA
;
A
#
# COMPACT_ATOMS: atom_id res chain seq x y z
N MET A 1 -6.73 32.30 24.91
CA MET A 1 -7.13 32.44 23.50
C MET A 1 -6.94 33.88 22.99
N LYS A 2 -5.74 34.45 23.17
CA LYS A 2 -5.33 35.78 22.66
C LYS A 2 -3.84 35.84 22.27
N LEU A 3 -3.14 34.69 22.30
CA LEU A 3 -1.73 34.58 21.91
C LEU A 3 -1.52 33.99 20.51
N ILE A 4 -2.56 33.48 19.86
CA ILE A 4 -2.46 32.84 18.54
C ILE A 4 -2.79 33.83 17.39
N GLU A 5 -3.47 34.95 17.68
CA GLU A 5 -3.82 35.94 16.65
C GLU A 5 -2.65 36.85 16.24
N ASN A 6 -1.56 36.92 17.01
CA ASN A 6 -0.42 37.81 16.73
C ASN A 6 0.75 37.17 15.96
N LEU A 7 0.63 35.92 15.52
CA LEU A 7 1.70 35.20 14.79
C LEU A 7 1.45 35.06 13.28
N LEU A 8 0.31 35.54 12.77
CA LEU A 8 -0.09 35.36 11.37
C LEU A 8 -0.13 36.66 10.54
N TYR A 9 0.40 37.76 11.05
CA TYR A 9 0.48 39.02 10.31
C TYR A 9 1.90 39.59 10.31
N ILE A 10 2.79 38.92 9.57
CA ILE A 10 4.00 39.58 9.08
C ILE A 10 3.62 40.18 7.73
N ASP A 11 3.42 41.49 7.71
CA ASP A 11 3.14 42.27 6.51
C ASP A 11 4.42 42.31 5.65
N LEU A 12 4.65 41.24 4.88
CA LEU A 12 5.75 41.17 3.92
C LEU A 12 5.42 42.09 2.74
N ASP A 13 6.14 43.20 2.67
CA ASP A 13 6.06 44.18 1.60
C ASP A 13 6.02 43.50 0.21
N ARG A 14 5.06 43.92 -0.62
CA ARG A 14 4.85 43.45 -2.01
C ARG A 14 6.13 43.45 -2.84
N VAL A 15 7.05 44.38 -2.54
CA VAL A 15 8.35 44.48 -3.20
C VAL A 15 9.29 43.34 -2.79
N LEU A 16 9.24 42.91 -1.53
CA LEU A 16 10.04 41.80 -1.01
C LEU A 16 9.56 40.45 -1.59
N MET A 17 8.25 40.25 -1.68
CA MET A 17 7.66 39.05 -2.31
C MET A 17 8.02 38.94 -3.79
N LYS A 18 8.03 40.06 -4.54
CA LYS A 18 8.49 40.08 -5.94
C LYS A 18 9.97 39.74 -6.08
N LYS A 19 10.83 40.21 -5.16
CA LYS A 19 12.26 39.90 -5.16
C LYS A 19 12.54 38.43 -4.82
N ILE A 20 11.81 37.85 -3.87
CA ILE A 20 11.92 36.42 -3.52
C ILE A 20 11.45 35.54 -4.69
N ALA A 21 10.34 35.90 -5.34
CA ALA A 21 9.85 35.18 -6.53
C ALA A 21 10.84 35.25 -7.71
N LEU A 22 11.46 36.41 -7.94
CA LEU A 22 12.49 36.57 -8.98
C LEU A 22 13.76 35.77 -8.67
N LEU A 23 14.18 35.69 -7.41
CA LEU A 23 15.33 34.88 -6.97
C LEU A 23 15.06 33.37 -7.13
N LEU A 24 13.84 32.91 -6.85
CA LEU A 24 13.44 31.51 -7.04
C LEU A 24 13.38 31.13 -8.52
N ILE A 25 12.87 32.02 -9.38
CA ILE A 25 12.84 31.79 -10.84
C ILE A 25 14.26 31.78 -11.42
N PHE A 26 15.15 32.64 -10.93
CA PHE A 26 16.56 32.65 -11.35
C PHE A 26 17.32 31.40 -10.89
N GLY A 27 17.00 30.86 -9.70
CA GLY A 27 17.59 29.60 -9.20
C GLY A 27 17.18 28.37 -10.01
N ILE A 28 15.98 28.35 -10.59
CA ILE A 28 15.50 27.25 -11.44
C ILE A 28 16.15 27.28 -12.83
N LEU A 29 16.54 28.47 -13.32
CA LEU A 29 17.18 28.64 -14.63
C LEU A 29 18.68 28.31 -14.65
N VAL A 30 19.35 28.20 -13.49
CA VAL A 30 20.81 27.97 -13.40
C VAL A 30 21.19 26.50 -13.10
N SER A 31 20.24 25.63 -12.73
CA SER A 31 20.52 24.19 -12.46
C SER A 31 20.06 23.22 -13.56
N GLY A 32 19.73 23.72 -14.75
CA GLY A 32 19.17 22.93 -15.85
C GLY A 32 20.20 22.39 -16.86
N CYS A 33 21.28 21.73 -16.41
CA CYS A 33 22.12 20.87 -17.25
C CYS A 33 22.84 19.83 -16.38
N ILE A 34 22.15 18.72 -16.07
CA ILE A 34 22.79 17.47 -15.67
C ILE A 34 22.33 16.41 -16.68
N SER A 35 23.26 16.01 -17.55
CA SER A 35 23.09 14.89 -18.47
C SER A 35 22.88 13.61 -17.67
N VAL A 36 21.73 12.97 -17.84
CA VAL A 36 21.52 11.59 -17.39
C VAL A 36 22.14 10.67 -18.43
N GLU A 37 23.30 10.10 -18.10
CA GLU A 37 23.92 9.03 -18.85
C GLU A 37 23.07 7.77 -18.72
N LYS A 38 22.65 7.18 -19.84
CA LYS A 38 21.89 5.91 -19.85
C LYS A 38 22.85 4.77 -19.49
N GLU A 39 22.71 4.21 -18.29
CA GLU A 39 23.35 2.94 -17.95
C GLU A 39 22.83 1.82 -18.88
N LYS A 40 23.77 1.08 -19.48
CA LYS A 40 23.50 -0.13 -20.26
C LYS A 40 23.06 -1.28 -19.32
N PRO A 41 22.23 -2.22 -19.79
CA PRO A 41 21.89 -3.42 -19.02
C PRO A 41 23.16 -4.24 -18.70
N GLN A 42 23.35 -4.56 -17.42
CA GLN A 42 24.45 -5.37 -16.93
C GLN A 42 24.10 -6.86 -17.06
N GLU A 43 24.99 -7.63 -17.70
CA GLU A 43 24.87 -9.09 -17.90
C GLU A 43 24.83 -9.84 -16.57
N THR A 44 23.89 -10.79 -16.47
CA THR A 44 23.74 -11.73 -15.35
C THR A 44 24.92 -12.70 -15.30
N PRO A 45 25.58 -12.93 -14.14
CA PRO A 45 26.57 -13.99 -14.02
C PRO A 45 25.91 -15.36 -14.11
N THR A 46 26.35 -16.18 -15.06
CA THR A 46 26.02 -17.61 -15.12
C THR A 46 26.81 -18.33 -14.03
N GLU A 47 26.12 -18.85 -13.00
CA GLU A 47 26.71 -19.80 -12.05
C GLU A 47 26.27 -21.23 -12.36
N THR A 48 27.26 -22.12 -12.36
CA THR A 48 27.21 -23.53 -12.72
C THR A 48 26.37 -24.34 -11.74
N GLU A 49 25.24 -24.88 -12.21
CA GLU A 49 24.39 -25.81 -11.46
C GLU A 49 25.12 -27.14 -11.23
N THR A 50 25.24 -27.55 -9.96
CA THR A 50 25.53 -28.95 -9.61
C THR A 50 24.20 -29.62 -9.27
N PRO A 51 23.78 -30.70 -9.96
CA PRO A 51 22.42 -31.20 -9.84
C PRO A 51 22.24 -32.07 -8.59
N ILE A 52 21.44 -31.59 -7.64
CA ILE A 52 20.81 -32.44 -6.61
C ILE A 52 19.50 -32.97 -7.20
N LYS A 53 19.27 -34.29 -7.11
CA LYS A 53 18.02 -34.93 -7.52
C LYS A 53 16.84 -34.40 -6.68
N THR A 54 16.12 -33.44 -7.23
CA THR A 54 14.76 -33.08 -6.81
C THR A 54 13.78 -33.87 -7.68
N GLU A 55 12.75 -34.46 -7.04
CA GLU A 55 11.58 -34.93 -7.78
C GLU A 55 10.97 -33.75 -8.53
N PRO A 56 10.55 -33.92 -9.80
CA PRO A 56 10.05 -32.82 -10.60
C PRO A 56 8.85 -32.17 -9.90
N PRO A 57 8.85 -30.84 -9.75
CA PRO A 57 7.68 -30.11 -9.28
C PRO A 57 6.50 -30.52 -10.14
N GLN A 58 5.42 -31.01 -9.53
CA GLN A 58 4.16 -31.13 -10.27
C GLN A 58 3.75 -29.71 -10.66
N GLU A 59 3.78 -29.42 -11.95
CA GLU A 59 3.21 -28.20 -12.51
C GLU A 59 1.69 -28.24 -12.30
N ILE A 60 1.24 -27.75 -11.15
CA ILE A 60 -0.16 -27.39 -10.97
C ILE A 60 -0.33 -26.05 -11.69
N THR A 61 -0.76 -26.10 -12.95
CA THR A 61 -1.21 -24.92 -13.67
C THR A 61 -2.53 -24.46 -13.04
N VAL A 62 -2.45 -23.64 -11.99
CA VAL A 62 -3.63 -22.95 -11.48
C VAL A 62 -3.92 -21.79 -12.43
N GLU A 63 -4.86 -21.97 -13.36
CA GLU A 63 -5.48 -20.83 -14.07
C GLU A 63 -6.30 -20.02 -13.05
N GLN A 64 -5.64 -19.18 -12.25
CA GLN A 64 -6.34 -18.17 -11.46
C GLN A 64 -6.85 -17.08 -12.40
N LYS A 65 -7.99 -17.32 -13.07
CA LYS A 65 -8.82 -16.23 -13.56
C LYS A 65 -9.46 -15.58 -12.34
N PHE A 66 -8.74 -14.65 -11.72
CA PHE A 66 -9.30 -13.80 -10.66
C PHE A 66 -10.56 -13.13 -11.21
N ALA A 67 -11.72 -13.51 -10.65
CA ALA A 67 -13.06 -13.07 -11.00
C ALA A 67 -13.29 -12.72 -12.49
N SER A 68 -13.78 -13.68 -13.28
CA SER A 68 -14.29 -13.37 -14.63
C SER A 68 -15.42 -12.35 -14.54
N TYR A 69 -15.16 -11.11 -14.98
CA TYR A 69 -16.20 -10.09 -15.09
C TYR A 69 -17.05 -10.37 -16.32
N SER A 70 -18.30 -10.78 -16.09
CA SER A 70 -19.34 -10.80 -17.11
C SER A 70 -20.10 -9.48 -17.05
N LEU A 71 -20.07 -8.70 -18.13
CA LEU A 71 -20.99 -7.58 -18.32
C LEU A 71 -22.41 -8.12 -18.17
N TYR A 72 -23.14 -7.66 -17.15
CA TYR A 72 -24.54 -7.96 -17.03
C TYR A 72 -25.29 -7.04 -18.01
N PRO A 73 -25.90 -7.55 -19.08
CA PRO A 73 -26.66 -6.71 -19.99
C PRO A 73 -27.83 -6.13 -19.20
N VAL A 74 -27.85 -4.80 -19.08
CA VAL A 74 -28.97 -4.09 -18.48
C VAL A 74 -29.79 -3.53 -19.63
N ASP A 75 -30.93 -4.16 -19.91
CA ASP A 75 -31.90 -3.66 -20.87
C ASP A 75 -32.65 -2.46 -20.25
N VAL A 76 -32.03 -1.28 -20.34
CA VAL A 76 -32.66 -0.04 -19.88
C VAL A 76 -33.51 0.52 -21.02
N THR A 77 -34.83 0.55 -20.83
CA THR A 77 -35.70 1.39 -21.65
C THR A 77 -35.77 2.77 -21.00
N PRO A 78 -35.22 3.83 -21.62
CA PRO A 78 -35.29 5.17 -21.04
C PRO A 78 -36.76 5.60 -20.90
N ASN A 79 -37.21 5.81 -19.66
CA ASN A 79 -38.57 6.30 -19.37
C ASN A 79 -38.57 7.79 -18.98
N ALA A 80 -37.44 8.47 -19.15
CA ALA A 80 -37.34 9.92 -18.96
C ALA A 80 -37.75 10.62 -20.27
N LYS A 81 -38.61 11.65 -20.16
CA LYS A 81 -38.90 12.52 -21.30
C LYS A 81 -37.62 13.23 -21.72
N ALA A 82 -37.31 13.22 -23.01
CA ALA A 82 -36.27 14.09 -23.55
C ALA A 82 -36.64 15.55 -23.25
N TYR A 83 -35.66 16.34 -22.84
CA TYR A 83 -35.81 17.77 -22.62
C TYR A 83 -34.73 18.50 -23.41
N ASP A 84 -35.06 19.69 -23.90
CA ASP A 84 -34.09 20.54 -24.58
C ASP A 84 -33.10 21.06 -23.53
N PHE A 85 -31.86 20.59 -23.61
CA PHE A 85 -30.80 21.05 -22.73
C PHE A 85 -30.31 22.42 -23.19
N VAL A 86 -30.79 23.48 -22.53
CA VAL A 86 -30.25 24.83 -22.66
C VAL A 86 -29.68 25.23 -21.30
N PRO A 87 -28.35 25.34 -21.16
CA PRO A 87 -27.72 25.67 -19.87
C PRO A 87 -27.94 27.14 -19.49
N GLU A 88 -29.07 27.46 -18.85
CA GLU A 88 -29.46 28.82 -18.44
C GLU A 88 -28.56 29.44 -17.36
N ASN A 89 -27.87 28.62 -16.57
CA ASN A 89 -27.08 29.03 -15.41
C ASN A 89 -25.55 28.92 -15.63
N MET A 90 -25.09 28.83 -16.88
CA MET A 90 -23.67 28.60 -17.19
C MET A 90 -22.75 29.70 -16.62
N GLY A 91 -23.26 30.93 -16.49
CA GLY A 91 -22.53 32.06 -15.90
C GLY A 91 -22.27 31.95 -14.39
N ASN A 92 -22.95 31.02 -13.69
CA ASN A 92 -22.78 30.82 -12.25
C ASN A 92 -21.57 29.92 -11.92
N PHE A 93 -20.92 29.34 -12.93
CA PHE A 93 -19.80 28.42 -12.76
C PHE A 93 -18.52 28.97 -13.38
N TYR A 94 -17.41 28.82 -12.67
CA TYR A 94 -16.08 29.18 -13.16
C TYR A 94 -15.55 28.10 -14.11
N LEU A 95 -16.01 28.12 -15.36
CA LEU A 95 -15.60 27.21 -16.42
C LEU A 95 -14.76 27.94 -17.47
N THR A 96 -13.72 27.27 -17.99
CA THR A 96 -12.98 27.73 -19.17
C THR A 96 -13.87 27.69 -20.42
N GLU A 97 -13.54 28.49 -21.44
CA GLU A 97 -14.29 28.49 -22.71
C GLU A 97 -14.37 27.11 -23.37
N THR A 98 -13.32 26.30 -23.25
CA THR A 98 -13.32 24.92 -23.74
C THR A 98 -14.32 24.05 -22.96
N GLN A 99 -14.39 24.20 -21.64
CA GLN A 99 -15.33 23.44 -20.80
C GLN A 99 -16.79 23.85 -21.07
N LYS A 100 -17.04 25.13 -21.35
CA LYS A 100 -18.38 25.63 -21.74
C LYS A 100 -18.85 24.98 -23.04
N LYS A 101 -18.01 24.94 -24.07
CA LYS A 101 -18.33 24.27 -25.35
C LYS A 101 -18.64 22.79 -25.16
N ILE A 102 -17.85 22.08 -24.34
CA ILE A 102 -18.10 20.66 -24.03
C ILE A 102 -19.45 20.49 -23.32
N LEU A 103 -19.77 21.39 -22.39
CA LEU A 103 -21.05 21.36 -21.67
C LEU A 103 -22.23 21.60 -22.62
N GLU A 104 -22.13 22.54 -23.56
CA GLU A 104 -23.16 22.79 -24.58
C GLU A 104 -23.37 21.59 -25.52
N GLU A 105 -22.28 20.96 -25.97
CA GLU A 105 -22.34 19.85 -26.92
C GLU A 105 -22.80 18.54 -26.26
N LYS A 106 -22.38 18.27 -25.02
CA LYS A 106 -22.53 16.96 -24.37
C LYS A 106 -23.48 16.94 -23.17
N GLY A 107 -23.91 18.10 -22.68
CA GLY A 107 -24.75 18.22 -21.49
C GLY A 107 -24.03 17.99 -20.15
N PHE A 108 -22.73 17.66 -20.17
CA PHE A 108 -21.91 17.55 -18.96
C PHE A 108 -20.44 17.87 -19.25
N VAL A 109 -19.70 18.27 -18.22
CA VAL A 109 -18.25 18.47 -18.28
C VAL A 109 -17.60 17.98 -16.98
N VAL A 110 -16.44 17.34 -17.09
CA VAL A 110 -15.66 16.90 -15.94
C VAL A 110 -14.59 17.96 -15.66
N ILE A 111 -14.56 18.44 -14.41
CA ILE A 111 -13.59 19.43 -13.95
C ILE A 111 -12.69 18.80 -12.89
N PRO A 112 -11.40 19.19 -12.81
CA PRO A 112 -10.53 18.73 -11.74
C PRO A 112 -11.09 19.18 -10.38
N ALA A 113 -11.20 18.24 -9.45
CA ALA A 113 -11.56 18.50 -8.07
C ALA A 113 -10.32 18.33 -7.18
N TYR A 114 -10.16 19.23 -6.20
CA TYR A 114 -9.02 19.22 -5.26
C TYR A 114 -9.43 18.77 -3.85
N SER A 115 -10.68 18.35 -3.67
CA SER A 115 -11.19 17.85 -2.40
C SER A 115 -10.62 16.47 -2.09
N LYS A 116 -10.25 16.25 -0.83
CA LYS A 116 -9.71 14.97 -0.38
C LYS A 116 -10.80 13.95 -0.08
N GLN A 117 -12.03 14.42 0.17
CA GLN A 117 -13.16 13.61 0.64
C GLN A 117 -14.47 14.09 0.01
N PHE A 118 -15.41 13.18 -0.22
CA PHE A 118 -16.75 13.53 -0.76
C PHE A 118 -17.49 14.57 0.08
N TYR A 119 -17.35 14.53 1.41
CA TYR A 119 -17.98 15.50 2.30
C TYR A 119 -17.56 16.95 2.00
N GLU A 120 -16.31 17.19 1.63
CA GLU A 120 -15.82 18.52 1.29
C GLU A 120 -16.51 19.07 0.04
N VAL A 121 -16.71 18.20 -0.97
CA VAL A 121 -17.45 18.53 -2.19
C VAL A 121 -18.89 18.88 -1.86
N TYR A 122 -19.58 18.04 -1.09
CA TYR A 122 -20.98 18.25 -0.73
C TYR A 122 -21.18 19.50 0.13
N LYS A 123 -20.27 19.76 1.07
CA LYS A 123 -20.27 20.99 1.86
C LYS A 123 -20.12 22.22 0.96
N GLY A 124 -19.16 22.21 0.05
CA GLY A 124 -18.94 23.31 -0.91
C GLY A 124 -20.14 23.55 -1.81
N CYS A 125 -20.76 22.49 -2.35
CA CYS A 125 -21.98 22.61 -3.14
C CYS A 125 -23.12 23.22 -2.32
N ARG A 126 -23.35 22.74 -1.09
CA ARG A 126 -24.39 23.26 -0.20
C ARG A 126 -24.19 24.74 0.11
N GLU A 127 -22.97 25.16 0.43
CA GLU A 127 -22.64 26.56 0.76
C GLU A 127 -22.81 27.51 -0.43
N ASN A 128 -22.66 27.01 -1.66
CA ASN A 128 -22.83 27.78 -2.89
C ASN A 128 -24.21 27.59 -3.55
N ASN A 129 -25.16 26.92 -2.88
CA ASN A 129 -26.48 26.58 -3.43
C ASN A 129 -26.41 25.80 -4.76
N ILE A 130 -25.37 24.98 -4.93
CA ILE A 130 -25.20 24.10 -6.09
C ILE A 130 -25.91 22.77 -5.78
N PRO A 131 -26.80 22.27 -6.68
CA PRO A 131 -27.44 20.96 -6.51
C PRO A 131 -26.42 19.83 -6.33
N ILE A 132 -26.73 18.91 -5.42
CA ILE A 132 -25.85 17.78 -5.08
C ILE A 132 -26.43 16.51 -5.68
N PHE A 133 -25.61 15.78 -6.44
CA PHE A 133 -25.89 14.43 -6.90
C PHE A 133 -25.02 13.45 -6.10
N VAL A 134 -25.66 12.57 -5.33
CA VAL A 134 -24.97 11.59 -4.46
C VAL A 134 -24.91 10.25 -5.19
N THR A 135 -23.70 9.73 -5.39
CA THR A 135 -23.47 8.40 -5.94
C THR A 135 -23.18 7.38 -4.84
N THR A 136 -23.28 6.09 -5.20
CA THR A 136 -22.87 4.97 -4.34
C THR A 136 -21.40 5.05 -3.93
N ASP A 137 -20.54 5.67 -4.74
CA ASP A 137 -19.11 5.80 -4.46
C ASP A 137 -18.83 6.54 -3.16
N SER A 138 -19.67 7.50 -2.80
CA SER A 138 -19.52 8.21 -1.53
C SER A 138 -19.75 7.29 -0.32
N MET A 139 -20.69 6.35 -0.42
CA MET A 139 -20.92 5.34 0.62
C MET A 139 -19.81 4.28 0.63
N LEU A 140 -19.37 3.82 -0.55
CA LEU A 140 -18.25 2.87 -0.66
C LEU A 140 -16.95 3.46 -0.09
N HIS A 141 -16.67 4.73 -0.38
CA HIS A 141 -15.52 5.45 0.17
C HIS A 141 -15.58 5.55 1.69
N THR A 142 -16.72 5.95 2.26
CA THR A 142 -16.91 5.97 3.72
C THR A 142 -16.74 4.57 4.32
N TYR A 143 -17.31 3.55 3.70
CA TYR A 143 -17.14 2.16 4.12
C TYR A 143 -15.65 1.76 4.13
N HIS A 144 -14.90 2.05 3.07
CA HIS A 144 -13.47 1.73 3.00
C HIS A 144 -12.66 2.40 4.11
N ILE A 145 -12.91 3.69 4.40
CA ILE A 145 -12.24 4.39 5.50
C ILE A 145 -12.55 3.74 6.85
N MET A 146 -13.83 3.43 7.09
CA MET A 146 -14.26 2.82 8.35
C MET A 146 -13.69 1.41 8.53
N TYR A 147 -13.66 0.62 7.46
CA TYR A 147 -13.09 -0.71 7.45
C TYR A 147 -11.58 -0.68 7.73
N ASP A 148 -10.82 0.14 6.99
CA ASP A 148 -9.37 0.33 7.18
C ASP A 148 -9.05 0.82 8.60
N TYR A 149 -9.82 1.78 9.12
CA TYR A 149 -9.67 2.23 10.51
C TYR A 149 -9.95 1.14 11.53
N THR A 150 -11.02 0.37 11.34
CA THR A 150 -11.38 -0.74 12.24
C THR A 150 -10.31 -1.82 12.22
N LEU A 151 -9.85 -2.23 11.03
CA LEU A 151 -8.82 -3.26 10.87
C LEU A 151 -7.53 -2.86 11.60
N ARG A 152 -7.05 -1.64 11.40
CA ARG A 152 -5.84 -1.14 12.09
C ARG A 152 -5.96 -1.16 13.60
N ILE A 153 -7.14 -0.79 14.13
CA ILE A 153 -7.38 -0.85 15.57
C ILE A 153 -7.30 -2.29 16.06
N LEU A 154 -7.91 -3.24 15.34
CA LEU A 154 -7.89 -4.65 15.70
C LEU A 154 -6.49 -5.24 15.59
N GLU A 155 -5.76 -4.96 14.51
CA GLU A 155 -4.37 -5.38 14.30
C GLU A 155 -3.49 -4.97 15.49
N VAL A 156 -3.55 -3.71 15.90
CA VAL A 156 -2.71 -3.20 17.01
C VAL A 156 -3.21 -3.65 18.39
N LYS A 157 -4.52 -3.60 18.65
CA LYS A 157 -5.05 -3.80 20.01
C LYS A 157 -5.38 -5.25 20.35
N LYS A 158 -5.43 -6.13 19.37
CA LYS A 158 -5.85 -7.53 19.54
C LYS A 158 -4.95 -8.49 18.78
N PHE A 159 -4.90 -8.37 17.46
CA PHE A 159 -4.27 -9.41 16.65
C PHE A 159 -2.76 -9.48 16.82
N LEU A 160 -2.08 -8.39 17.17
CA LEU A 160 -0.64 -8.44 17.48
C LEU A 160 -0.36 -9.32 18.71
N GLU A 161 -1.10 -9.13 19.80
CA GLU A 161 -0.98 -9.94 21.02
C GLU A 161 -1.39 -11.41 20.77
N ASP A 162 -2.47 -11.61 20.02
CA ASP A 162 -2.93 -12.95 19.64
C ASP A 162 -1.90 -13.67 18.75
N LEU A 163 -1.26 -12.95 17.81
CA LEU A 163 -0.23 -13.47 16.92
C LEU A 163 1.04 -13.83 17.69
N GLU A 164 1.48 -13.01 18.64
CA GLU A 164 2.60 -13.32 19.55
C GLU A 164 2.30 -14.60 20.35
N THR A 165 1.11 -14.68 20.95
CA THR A 165 0.68 -15.84 21.75
C THR A 165 0.60 -17.11 20.91
N LEU A 166 0.04 -17.03 19.71
CA LEU A 166 -0.05 -18.15 18.78
C LEU A 166 1.34 -18.61 18.36
N THR A 167 2.21 -17.67 17.97
CA THR A 167 3.58 -17.98 17.54
C THR A 167 4.38 -18.65 18.65
N GLN A 168 4.28 -18.15 19.88
CA GLN A 168 4.93 -18.75 21.05
C GLN A 168 4.42 -20.17 21.30
N SER A 169 3.10 -20.37 21.29
CA SER A 169 2.49 -21.68 21.52
C SER A 169 2.91 -22.70 20.45
N MET A 170 2.95 -22.28 19.19
CA MET A 170 3.37 -23.13 18.08
C MET A 170 4.87 -23.45 18.13
N LEU A 171 5.70 -22.51 18.58
CA LEU A 171 7.12 -22.74 18.82
C LEU A 171 7.32 -23.79 19.92
N ASP A 172 6.64 -23.63 21.06
CA ASP A 172 6.76 -24.55 22.20
C ASP A 172 6.32 -25.98 21.82
N ALA A 173 5.19 -26.11 21.12
CA ALA A 173 4.73 -27.39 20.59
C ALA A 173 5.73 -28.02 19.60
N SER A 174 6.37 -27.19 18.76
CA SER A 174 7.39 -27.67 17.81
C SER A 174 8.65 -28.16 18.52
N ILE A 175 9.05 -27.51 19.62
CA ILE A 175 10.17 -27.94 20.45
C ILE A 175 9.84 -29.27 21.14
N GLU A 176 8.64 -29.42 21.69
CA GLU A 176 8.19 -30.67 22.31
C GLU A 176 8.18 -31.82 21.29
N GLN A 177 7.66 -31.57 20.08
CA GLN A 177 7.66 -32.55 19.00
C GLN A 177 9.08 -32.92 18.57
N TYR A 178 10.00 -31.95 18.49
CA TYR A 178 11.40 -32.20 18.17
C TYR A 178 12.09 -33.10 19.21
N ASN A 179 11.79 -32.91 20.49
CA ASN A 179 12.38 -33.69 21.59
C ASN A 179 11.81 -35.10 21.68
N SER A 180 10.55 -35.31 21.31
CA SER A 180 9.83 -36.58 21.41
C SER A 180 9.85 -37.43 20.13
N SER A 181 10.32 -36.88 19.01
CA SER A 181 10.31 -37.55 17.71
C SER A 181 11.69 -37.98 17.22
N GLU A 182 11.71 -38.88 16.23
CA GLU A 182 12.92 -39.36 15.57
C GLU A 182 12.79 -39.30 14.03
N GLY A 183 13.93 -39.44 13.33
CA GLY A 183 13.99 -39.50 11.87
C GLY A 183 13.39 -38.27 11.18
N LYS A 184 12.58 -38.50 10.15
CA LYS A 184 12.00 -37.43 9.32
C LYS A 184 11.08 -36.48 10.10
N ILE A 185 10.37 -36.98 11.12
CA ILE A 185 9.45 -36.18 11.93
C ILE A 185 10.26 -35.18 12.78
N LYS A 186 11.41 -35.61 13.30
CA LYS A 186 12.32 -34.74 14.05
C LYS A 186 12.85 -33.59 13.19
N GLU A 187 13.27 -33.88 11.96
CA GLU A 187 13.72 -32.83 11.02
C GLU A 187 12.59 -31.86 10.64
N ALA A 188 11.37 -32.35 10.43
CA ALA A 188 10.21 -31.49 10.18
C ALA A 188 9.92 -30.58 11.39
N ALA A 189 9.96 -31.12 12.61
CA ALA A 189 9.82 -30.34 13.83
C ALA A 189 10.95 -29.30 13.98
N ARG A 190 12.20 -29.62 13.62
CA ARG A 190 13.32 -28.67 13.61
C ARG A 190 13.05 -27.49 12.68
N LYS A 191 12.51 -27.75 11.48
CA LYS A 191 12.12 -26.69 10.54
C LYS A 191 10.98 -25.82 11.07
N ASN A 192 10.01 -26.41 11.76
CA ASN A 192 8.95 -25.63 12.43
C ASN A 192 9.53 -24.74 13.53
N VAL A 193 10.46 -25.26 14.34
CA VAL A 193 11.17 -24.45 15.34
C VAL A 193 11.89 -23.28 14.67
N ALA A 194 12.57 -23.50 13.54
CA ALA A 194 13.20 -22.42 12.78
C ALA A 194 12.18 -21.39 12.28
N TYR A 195 11.09 -21.86 11.66
CA TYR A 195 10.02 -21.01 11.12
C TYR A 195 9.40 -20.10 12.19
N PHE A 196 8.93 -20.68 13.30
CA PHE A 196 8.34 -19.88 14.38
C PHE A 196 9.36 -19.03 15.13
N SER A 197 10.65 -19.43 15.16
CA SER A 197 11.71 -18.59 15.72
C SER A 197 11.94 -17.32 14.91
N VAL A 198 11.86 -17.39 13.57
CA VAL A 198 11.96 -16.22 12.69
C VAL A 198 10.79 -15.27 12.94
N ALA A 199 9.55 -15.77 12.93
CA ALA A 199 8.36 -14.97 13.22
C ALA A 199 8.43 -14.33 14.62
N MET A 200 8.79 -15.11 15.65
CA MET A 200 8.94 -14.60 17.02
C MET A 200 10.01 -13.51 17.13
N LYS A 201 11.11 -13.63 16.39
CA LYS A 201 12.17 -12.62 16.34
C LYS A 201 11.71 -11.33 15.65
N LEU A 202 10.81 -11.42 14.66
CA LEU A 202 10.22 -10.27 13.99
C LEU A 202 9.19 -9.55 14.85
N LEU A 203 8.39 -10.30 15.62
CA LEU A 203 7.41 -9.75 16.58
C LEU A 203 8.10 -9.12 17.80
N ASN A 204 9.12 -9.79 18.33
CA ASN A 204 9.86 -9.37 19.51
C ASN A 204 11.37 -9.38 19.25
N GLU A 205 11.95 -8.19 19.05
CA GLU A 205 13.37 -8.03 18.77
C GLU A 205 14.29 -8.56 19.89
N ASN A 206 13.79 -8.65 21.12
CA ASN A 206 14.55 -9.17 22.27
C ASN A 206 14.55 -10.70 22.35
N TYR A 207 13.72 -11.38 21.54
CA TYR A 207 13.69 -12.84 21.50
C TYR A 207 15.05 -13.40 21.08
N LYS A 208 15.49 -14.45 21.77
CA LYS A 208 16.75 -15.14 21.50
C LYS A 208 16.46 -16.46 20.81
N VAL A 209 16.85 -16.55 19.55
CA VAL A 209 16.72 -17.78 18.76
C VAL A 209 17.61 -18.87 19.37
N SER A 210 17.05 -20.08 19.51
CA SER A 210 17.77 -21.25 19.99
C SER A 210 18.94 -21.61 19.08
N ASP A 211 20.07 -22.02 19.67
CA ASP A 211 21.27 -22.44 18.92
C ASP A 211 20.99 -23.61 17.95
N LEU A 212 19.92 -24.37 18.19
CA LEU A 212 19.47 -25.47 17.31
C LEU A 212 19.18 -25.02 15.86
N VAL A 213 18.66 -23.81 15.68
CA VAL A 213 18.16 -23.29 14.39
C VAL A 213 18.72 -21.91 14.04
N LYS A 214 19.61 -21.38 14.88
CA LYS A 214 20.11 -20.01 14.81
C LYS A 214 20.69 -19.65 13.44
N LYS A 215 21.49 -20.54 12.85
CA LYS A 215 22.10 -20.28 11.53
C LYS A 215 21.04 -20.01 10.45
N GLU A 216 20.08 -20.93 10.30
CA GLU A 216 19.04 -20.83 9.27
C GLU A 216 18.11 -19.65 9.54
N ALA A 217 17.75 -19.43 10.81
CA ALA A 217 16.91 -18.30 11.20
C ALA A 217 17.59 -16.95 10.95
N ASP A 218 18.87 -16.79 11.27
CA ASP A 218 19.63 -15.55 11.02
C ASP A 218 19.79 -15.27 9.52
N GLU A 219 20.01 -16.33 8.71
CA GLU A 219 20.04 -16.23 7.24
C GLU A 219 18.68 -15.80 6.68
N GLU A 220 17.58 -16.40 7.16
CA GLU A 220 16.20 -16.05 6.78
C GLU A 220 15.87 -14.59 7.13
N LEU A 221 16.18 -14.17 8.36
CA LEU A 221 16.01 -12.78 8.81
C LEU A 221 16.85 -11.79 7.99
N SER A 222 18.04 -12.20 7.55
CA SER A 222 18.89 -11.39 6.66
C SER A 222 18.23 -11.18 5.30
N LEU A 223 17.62 -12.21 4.72
CA LEU A 223 16.91 -12.12 3.45
C LEU A 223 15.66 -11.25 3.57
N ILE A 224 14.87 -11.47 4.63
CA ILE A 224 13.70 -10.63 4.97
C ILE A 224 14.13 -9.17 5.06
N LYS A 225 15.19 -8.82 5.82
CA LYS A 225 15.65 -7.44 5.97
C LYS A 225 16.17 -6.80 4.66
N LYS A 226 16.70 -7.60 3.74
CA LYS A 226 17.27 -7.11 2.47
C LYS A 226 16.22 -6.84 1.40
N HIS A 227 15.08 -7.52 1.44
CA HIS A 227 13.98 -7.36 0.49
C HIS A 227 14.34 -7.54 -1.00
N LYS A 228 15.35 -8.38 -1.32
CA LYS A 228 15.93 -8.50 -2.67
C LYS A 228 15.22 -9.52 -3.58
N GLY A 229 13.89 -9.46 -3.64
CA GLY A 229 13.11 -10.32 -4.55
C GLY A 229 13.27 -11.81 -4.24
N PHE A 230 13.30 -12.64 -5.28
CA PHE A 230 13.37 -14.09 -5.12
C PHE A 230 14.73 -14.60 -4.62
N SER A 231 14.72 -15.41 -3.57
CA SER A 231 15.87 -16.20 -3.10
C SER A 231 15.40 -17.55 -2.55
N PHE A 232 16.29 -18.51 -2.40
CA PHE A 232 15.99 -19.77 -1.70
C PHE A 232 15.91 -19.54 -0.19
N SER A 233 14.86 -20.07 0.45
CA SER A 233 14.73 -20.07 1.91
C SER A 233 15.76 -21.01 2.55
N PRO A 234 16.60 -20.52 3.47
CA PRO A 234 17.49 -21.36 4.28
C PRO A 234 16.78 -22.49 5.03
N ILE A 235 15.51 -22.29 5.42
CA ILE A 235 14.73 -23.27 6.21
C ILE A 235 14.12 -24.35 5.30
N PHE A 236 13.49 -23.93 4.20
CA PHE A 236 12.65 -24.83 3.40
C PHE A 236 13.26 -25.25 2.06
N GLY A 237 14.20 -24.47 1.52
CA GLY A 237 14.87 -24.74 0.26
C GLY A 237 14.04 -24.48 -1.00
N TYR A 238 12.83 -23.92 -0.88
CA TYR A 238 12.07 -23.40 -2.03
C TYR A 238 12.34 -21.90 -2.23
N ARG A 239 11.96 -21.36 -3.39
CA ARG A 239 12.12 -19.94 -3.72
C ARG A 239 10.98 -19.11 -3.11
N GLU A 240 11.33 -18.11 -2.32
CA GLU A 240 10.44 -17.14 -1.69
C GLU A 240 10.72 -15.73 -2.24
N ASP A 241 9.69 -14.89 -2.37
CA ASP A 241 9.85 -13.50 -2.79
C ASP A 241 10.01 -12.56 -1.58
N TYR A 242 11.27 -12.29 -1.22
CA TYR A 242 11.57 -11.44 -0.07
C TYR A 242 11.20 -9.96 -0.27
N SER A 243 10.86 -9.53 -1.50
CA SER A 243 10.36 -8.18 -1.73
C SER A 243 8.97 -7.94 -1.12
N GLN A 244 8.24 -9.00 -0.75
CA GLN A 244 6.93 -8.91 -0.12
C GLN A 244 7.00 -8.45 1.35
N TYR A 245 8.14 -8.59 2.02
CA TYR A 245 8.29 -8.22 3.43
C TYR A 245 8.53 -6.71 3.66
N VAL A 246 8.43 -5.87 2.62
CA VAL A 246 8.51 -4.41 2.75
C VAL A 246 7.17 -3.88 3.25
N PRO A 247 7.09 -3.26 4.46
CA PRO A 247 5.85 -2.66 4.93
C PRO A 247 5.33 -1.59 3.97
N ARG A 248 4.03 -1.60 3.69
CA ARG A 248 3.36 -0.68 2.76
C ARG A 248 2.05 -0.16 3.34
N GLY A 249 1.56 0.95 2.79
CA GLY A 249 0.25 1.49 3.16
C GLY A 249 0.19 1.87 4.65
N HIS A 250 -0.79 1.35 5.38
CA HIS A 250 -0.95 1.67 6.79
C HIS A 250 0.06 0.98 7.71
N TYR A 251 0.78 -0.04 7.24
CA TYR A 251 1.75 -0.76 8.05
C TYR A 251 3.00 0.06 8.38
N THR A 252 3.25 1.17 7.66
CA THR A 252 4.38 2.08 7.92
C THR A 252 4.07 3.15 8.98
N ARG A 253 2.96 3.04 9.70
CA ARG A 253 2.47 4.08 10.61
C ARG A 253 3.00 3.95 12.04
N SER A 254 3.48 2.78 12.43
CA SER A 254 4.10 2.51 13.73
C SER A 254 5.01 1.29 13.65
N GLU A 255 5.98 1.21 14.56
CA GLU A 255 6.86 0.05 14.68
C GLU A 255 6.07 -1.24 14.94
N ASP A 256 5.01 -1.18 15.74
CA ASP A 256 4.14 -2.34 16.01
C ASP A 256 3.50 -2.90 14.74
N LEU A 257 3.01 -2.03 13.86
CA LEU A 257 2.43 -2.44 12.58
C LEU A 257 3.49 -2.94 11.60
N GLU A 258 4.70 -2.39 11.63
CA GLU A 258 5.81 -2.91 10.83
C GLU A 258 6.24 -4.31 11.28
N ARG A 259 6.28 -4.56 12.60
CA ARG A 259 6.57 -5.90 13.15
C ARG A 259 5.46 -6.88 12.81
N TYR A 260 4.20 -6.49 13.02
CA TYR A 260 3.03 -7.28 12.65
C TYR A 260 3.03 -7.67 11.18
N PHE A 261 3.40 -6.75 10.28
CA PHE A 261 3.41 -7.02 8.84
C PHE A 261 4.50 -8.00 8.41
N LYS A 262 5.66 -7.97 9.07
CA LYS A 262 6.83 -8.78 8.67
C LYS A 262 6.75 -10.22 9.18
N ALA A 263 6.11 -10.44 10.32
CA ALA A 263 6.02 -11.72 11.02
C ALA A 263 4.96 -12.65 10.41
#